data_AF-A0A936Z2R0-F1
#
_entry.id   AF-A0A936Z2R0-F1
#
_cell.length_a   1.000
_cell.length_b   1.000
_cell.length_c   1.000
_cell.angle_alpha   90.00
_cell.angle_beta   90.00
_cell.angle_gamma   90.00
#
_symmetry.space_group_name_H-M   'P 1'
#
loop_
_entity.id
_entity.type
_entity.pdbx_description
1 polymer ?
#
loop_
_entity_poly.entity_id
_entity_poly.type
_entity_poly.pdbx_seq_one_letter_code
_entity_poly.pdbx_strand_id
1 'polypeptide(L)'
;MPRVVVPLELAAAKLIVAIQREWNAEAGGPGGAESEEVMRSAHALRRAARAGTLAGVLGSASVSQYLGRSWVNSHPRVWPSVQVLECMALAPIDP
;
A
#
# COMPACT_ATOMS: atom_id res chain seq x y z
N MET A 1 -21.24 10.51 15.32
CA MET A 1 -20.01 11.20 14.87
C MET A 1 -19.69 10.71 13.45
N PRO A 2 -19.75 11.54 12.39
CA PRO A 2 -19.44 11.07 11.05
C PRO A 2 -17.92 10.96 10.91
N ARG A 3 -17.41 9.74 10.79
CA ARG A 3 -15.99 9.44 10.61
C ARG A 3 -15.62 9.81 9.17
N VAL A 4 -15.09 11.02 8.97
CA VAL A 4 -14.53 11.48 7.70
C VAL A 4 -13.49 10.45 7.26
N VAL A 5 -13.75 9.74 6.16
CA VAL A 5 -12.81 8.76 5.63
C VAL A 5 -11.70 9.51 4.91
N VAL A 6 -10.61 9.57 5.66
CA VAL A 6 -9.28 10.17 5.48
C VAL A 6 -8.70 9.87 4.08
N PRO A 7 -8.20 10.88 3.34
CA PRO A 7 -7.53 10.73 2.04
C PRO A 7 -6.50 9.58 1.96
N LEU A 8 -5.89 9.24 3.10
CA LEU A 8 -4.96 8.14 3.29
C LEU A 8 -5.57 6.75 3.07
N GLU A 9 -6.80 6.48 3.55
CA GLU A 9 -7.48 5.21 3.28
C GLU A 9 -7.78 5.06 1.79
N LEU A 10 -8.19 6.15 1.12
CA LEU A 10 -8.45 6.15 -0.32
C LEU A 10 -7.17 5.89 -1.13
N ALA A 11 -6.04 6.49 -0.73
CA ALA A 11 -4.74 6.21 -1.33
C ALA A 11 -4.36 4.73 -1.18
N ALA A 12 -4.54 4.15 0.01
CA ALA A 12 -4.30 2.73 0.24
C ALA A 12 -5.25 1.81 -0.55
N ALA A 13 -6.51 2.21 -0.72
CA ALA A 13 -7.47 1.47 -1.56
C ALA A 13 -7.05 1.47 -3.04
N LYS A 14 -6.56 2.60 -3.57
CA LYS A 14 -6.03 2.70 -4.95
C LYS A 14 -4.80 1.80 -5.13
N LEU A 15 -3.92 1.76 -4.13
CA LEU A 15 -2.76 0.86 -4.12
C LEU A 15 -3.17 -0.61 -4.20
N ILE A 16 -4.16 -1.04 -3.43
CA ILE A 16 -4.70 -2.42 -3.49
C ILE A 16 -5.21 -2.75 -4.89
N VAL A 17 -5.94 -1.84 -5.54
CA VAL A 17 -6.45 -2.05 -6.91
C VAL A 17 -5.30 -2.19 -7.91
N ALA A 18 -4.23 -1.41 -7.78
CA ALA A 18 -3.05 -1.53 -8.63
C ALA A 18 -2.36 -2.90 -8.45
N ILE A 19 -2.15 -3.33 -7.21
CA ILE A 19 -1.53 -4.64 -6.90
C ILE A 19 -2.41 -5.78 -7.39
N GLN A 20 -3.74 -5.68 -7.26
CA GLN A 20 -4.67 -6.73 -7.70
C GLN A 20 -4.58 -6.98 -9.20
N ARG A 21 -4.32 -5.93 -9.99
CA ARG A 21 -4.16 -6.07 -11.44
C ARG A 21 -2.90 -6.86 -11.79
N GLU A 22 -1.80 -6.60 -11.11
CA GLU A 22 -0.55 -7.33 -11.32
C GLU A 22 -0.69 -8.78 -10.80
N TRP A 23 -1.26 -8.98 -9.61
CA TRP A 23 -1.52 -10.32 -9.08
C TRP A 23 -2.41 -11.17 -10.00
N ASN A 24 -3.46 -10.60 -10.58
CA ASN A 24 -4.31 -11.29 -11.56
C ASN A 24 -3.55 -11.63 -12.85
N ALA A 25 -2.58 -10.80 -13.26
CA ALA A 25 -1.75 -11.05 -14.44
C ALA A 25 -0.72 -12.18 -14.20
N GLU A 26 -0.31 -12.37 -12.94
CA GLU A 26 0.62 -13.43 -12.52
C GLU A 26 -0.08 -14.73 -12.07
N ALA A 27 -1.41 -14.78 -12.13
CA ALA A 27 -2.18 -15.95 -11.69
C ALA A 27 -1.73 -17.23 -12.41
N GLY A 28 -1.37 -18.26 -11.64
CA GLY A 28 -0.86 -19.54 -12.16
C GLY A 28 0.63 -19.53 -12.55
N GLY A 29 1.32 -18.41 -12.37
CA GLY A 29 2.76 -18.28 -12.56
C GLY A 29 3.56 -18.39 -11.25
N PRO A 30 4.91 -18.48 -11.34
CA PRO A 30 5.79 -18.60 -10.18
C PRO A 30 5.79 -17.37 -9.25
N GLY A 31 5.36 -16.19 -9.74
CA GLY A 31 5.26 -14.94 -8.97
C GLY A 31 4.03 -14.84 -8.05
N GLY A 32 3.05 -15.75 -8.19
CA GLY A 32 1.76 -15.64 -7.51
C GLY A 32 1.84 -15.59 -5.98
N ALA A 33 2.80 -16.29 -5.37
CA ALA A 33 2.99 -16.30 -3.92
C ALA A 33 3.56 -14.96 -3.40
N GLU A 34 4.48 -14.33 -4.14
CA GLU A 34 5.02 -13.02 -3.77
C GLU A 34 3.94 -11.94 -3.91
N SER A 35 3.18 -11.97 -5.00
CA SER A 35 2.03 -11.07 -5.23
C SER A 35 0.92 -11.23 -4.19
N GLU A 36 0.67 -12.45 -3.69
CA GLU A 36 -0.30 -12.67 -2.61
C GLU A 36 0.16 -12.03 -1.29
N GLU A 37 1.46 -12.13 -0.96
CA GLU A 37 2.00 -11.51 0.25
C GLU A 37 1.97 -9.97 0.14
N VAL A 38 2.31 -9.42 -1.03
CA VAL A 38 2.19 -7.99 -1.31
C VAL A 38 0.73 -7.52 -1.18
N MET A 39 -0.22 -8.31 -1.69
CA MET A 39 -1.66 -8.04 -1.54
C MET A 39 -2.09 -7.99 -0.07
N ARG A 40 -1.68 -9.00 0.73
CA ARG A 40 -1.96 -9.07 2.17
C ARG A 40 -1.39 -7.85 2.90
N SER A 41 -0.16 -7.47 2.56
CA SER A 41 0.53 -6.30 3.11
C SER A 41 -0.19 -4.99 2.76
N ALA A 42 -0.66 -4.83 1.52
CA ALA A 42 -1.45 -3.67 1.11
C ALA A 42 -2.79 -3.56 1.87
N HIS A 43 -3.45 -4.69 2.12
CA HIS A 43 -4.64 -4.72 2.98
C HIS A 43 -4.32 -4.31 4.43
N ALA A 44 -3.17 -4.74 4.98
CA ALA A 44 -2.73 -4.32 6.30
C ALA A 44 -2.52 -2.79 6.36
N LEU A 45 -1.87 -2.20 5.35
CA LEU A 45 -1.70 -0.74 5.23
C LEU A 45 -3.04 -0.02 5.19
N ARG A 46 -4.02 -0.51 4.42
CA ARG A 46 -5.36 0.11 4.37
C ARG A 46 -6.05 0.07 5.73
N ARG A 47 -5.99 -1.06 6.46
CA ARG A 47 -6.56 -1.14 7.82
C ARG A 47 -5.89 -0.14 8.76
N ALA A 48 -4.56 -0.01 8.67
CA ALA A 48 -3.78 0.93 9.49
C ALA A 48 -4.12 2.40 9.14
N ALA A 49 -4.23 2.72 7.85
CA ALA A 49 -4.66 4.04 7.39
C ALA A 49 -6.05 4.40 7.91
N ARG A 50 -7.01 3.47 7.83
CA ARG A 50 -8.35 3.63 8.40
C ARG A 50 -8.31 3.85 9.91
N ALA A 51 -7.41 3.17 10.61
CA ALA A 51 -7.25 3.25 12.07
C ALA A 51 -6.40 4.44 12.54
N GLY A 52 -5.76 5.19 11.63
CA GLY A 52 -4.82 6.27 11.99
C GLY A 52 -3.48 5.76 12.54
N THR A 53 -3.17 4.48 12.36
CA THR A 53 -1.95 3.82 12.90
C THR A 53 -0.92 3.50 11.82
N LEU A 54 -1.04 4.12 10.63
CA LEU A 54 -0.18 3.79 9.48
C LEU A 54 1.30 4.03 9.78
N ALA A 55 1.65 5.16 10.41
CA ALA A 55 3.03 5.47 10.79
C ALA A 55 3.62 4.43 11.75
N GLY A 56 2.82 3.88 12.67
CA GLY A 56 3.26 2.82 13.57
C GLY A 56 3.49 1.48 12.87
N VAL A 57 2.67 1.16 11.84
CA VAL A 57 2.83 -0.05 11.03
C VAL A 57 4.05 0.05 10.12
N LEU A 58 4.31 1.23 9.54
CA LEU A 58 5.47 1.48 8.69
C LEU A 58 6.76 1.63 9.50
N GLY A 59 6.69 2.17 10.72
CA GLY A 59 7.87 2.53 11.50
C GLY A 59 8.74 3.53 10.75
N SER A 60 10.01 3.15 10.51
CA SER A 60 10.95 3.92 9.68
C SER A 60 10.96 3.49 8.21
N ALA A 61 10.15 2.50 7.83
CA ALA A 61 10.11 1.98 6.47
C ALA A 61 9.19 2.81 5.57
N SER A 62 9.57 2.94 4.30
CA SER A 62 8.67 3.45 3.26
C SER A 62 7.60 2.41 2.90
N VAL A 63 6.51 2.82 2.24
CA VAL A 63 5.48 1.89 1.75
C VAL A 63 6.10 0.86 0.79
N SER A 64 6.97 1.32 -0.10
CA SER A 64 7.73 0.45 -1.01
C SER A 64 8.61 -0.57 -0.29
N GLN A 65 9.20 -0.22 0.85
CA GLN A 65 9.98 -1.16 1.67
C GLN A 65 9.07 -2.16 2.37
N TYR A 66 7.96 -1.68 2.95
CA TYR A 66 6.99 -2.52 3.64
C TYR A 66 6.35 -3.56 2.73
N LEU A 67 6.04 -3.19 1.48
CA LEU A 67 5.47 -4.11 0.49
C LEU A 67 6.48 -5.11 -0.11
N GLY A 68 7.78 -4.90 0.13
CA GLY A 68 8.84 -5.63 -0.58
C GLY A 68 9.33 -4.85 -1.80
N ARG A 69 10.48 -4.18 -1.64
CA ARG A 69 11.05 -3.31 -2.67
C ARG A 69 11.35 -4.03 -3.99
N SER A 70 11.74 -5.31 -3.93
CA SER A 70 12.00 -6.14 -5.11
C SER A 70 10.75 -6.27 -5.98
N TRP A 71 9.63 -6.67 -5.38
CA TRP A 71 8.36 -6.81 -6.07
C TRP A 71 7.88 -5.47 -6.67
N VAL A 72 7.97 -4.39 -5.90
CA VAL A 72 7.56 -3.05 -6.38
C VAL A 72 8.42 -2.59 -7.58
N ASN A 73 9.73 -2.88 -7.56
CA ASN A 73 10.62 -2.57 -8.69
C ASN A 73 10.27 -3.38 -9.95
N SER A 74 9.86 -4.63 -9.79
CA SER A 74 9.43 -5.50 -10.90
C SER A 74 8.07 -5.09 -11.49
N HIS A 75 7.26 -4.33 -10.74
CA HIS A 75 5.89 -3.95 -11.11
C HIS A 75 5.72 -2.43 -11.23
N PRO A 76 6.26 -1.78 -12.28
CA PRO A 76 6.33 -0.33 -12.35
C PRO A 76 4.98 0.38 -12.44
N ARG A 77 3.91 -0.33 -12.80
CA ARG A 77 2.53 0.18 -12.83
C ARG A 77 1.98 0.47 -11.42
N VAL A 78 2.58 -0.10 -10.38
CA VAL A 78 2.17 0.09 -8.98
C VAL A 78 2.80 1.33 -8.36
N TRP A 79 3.95 1.78 -8.86
CA TRP A 79 4.70 2.93 -8.34
C TRP A 79 3.88 4.20 -8.12
N PRO A 80 3.03 4.66 -9.06
CA PRO A 80 2.25 5.87 -8.85
C PRO A 80 1.36 5.79 -7.60
N SER A 81 0.80 4.62 -7.30
CA SER A 81 -0.05 4.42 -6.13
C SER A 81 0.77 4.32 -4.84
N VAL A 82 1.97 3.75 -4.90
CA VAL A 82 2.92 3.72 -3.78
C VAL A 82 3.34 5.14 -3.41
N GLN A 83 3.77 5.94 -4.38
CA GLN A 83 4.21 7.32 -4.14
C GLN A 83 3.09 8.19 -3.56
N VAL A 84 1.86 8.06 -4.06
CA VAL A 84 0.72 8.78 -3.50
C VAL A 84 0.49 8.41 -2.03
N LEU A 85 0.57 7.12 -1.67
CA LEU A 85 0.42 6.70 -0.28
C LEU A 85 1.58 7.18 0.59
N GLU A 86 2.83 7.14 0.10
CA GLU A 86 4.01 7.64 0.82
C GLU A 86 3.91 9.14 1.08
N CYS A 87 3.56 9.95 0.07
CA CYS A 87 3.37 11.39 0.23
C CYS A 87 2.28 11.72 1.25
N MET A 88 1.19 10.95 1.26
CA MET A 88 0.09 11.15 2.22
C MET A 88 0.45 10.69 3.64
N ALA A 89 1.30 9.67 3.77
CA ALA A 89 1.77 9.16 5.06
C ALA A 89 2.84 10.05 5.71
N LEU A 90 3.60 10.80 4.91
CA LEU A 90 4.66 11.72 5.35
C LEU A 90 4.19 13.16 5.55
N ALA A 91 2.92 13.47 5.29
CA ALA A 91 2.38 14.80 5.57
C ALA A 91 2.46 15.06 7.09
N PRO A 92 3.12 16.14 7.54
CA PRO A 92 3.19 16.47 8.96
C PRO A 92 1.77 16.63 9.51
N ILE A 93 1.50 15.96 10.63
CA ILE A 93 0.37 16.29 11.48
C ILE A 93 0.72 17.64 12.08
N ASP A 94 0.24 18.73 11.48
CA ASP A 94 0.38 20.06 12.07
C ASP A 94 -0.30 20.06 13.46
N PRO A 95 0.36 20.60 14.50
CA PRO A 95 -0.15 20.65 15.87
C PRO A 95 -1.34 21.60 16.06
#